data_AF-A0A7V8ZL38-F1
#
_entry.id   AF-A0A7V8ZL38-F1
#
_cell.length_a   1.000
_cell.length_b   1.000
_cell.length_c   1.000
_cell.angle_alpha   90.00
_cell.angle_beta   90.00
_cell.angle_gamma   90.00
#
_symmetry.space_group_name_H-M   'P 1'
#
loop_
_entity.id
_entity.type
_entity.pdbx_description
1 polymer ?
#
loop_
_entity_poly.entity_id
_entity_poly.type
_entity_poly.pdbx_seq_one_letter_code
_entity_poly.pdbx_strand_id
1 'polypeptide(L)' 'MSKQIAVRLPEELVEFVDATVSAGGARSRAAVVTRALERERRRAVAARDVELLAAAGEDEELVAFSAAASGLPLGLD' A
#
# COMPACT_ATOMS: atom_id res chain seq x y z
N MET A 1 6.67 -3.73 19.60
CA MET A 1 7.81 -4.68 19.65
C MET A 1 8.39 -4.80 18.25
N SER A 2 9.70 -4.58 18.08
CA SER A 2 10.40 -4.84 16.81
C SER A 2 11.24 -6.11 16.91
N LYS A 3 11.48 -6.76 15.77
CA LYS A 3 12.43 -7.87 15.65
C LYS A 3 13.57 -7.42 14.74
N GLN A 4 14.81 -7.74 15.12
CA GLN A 4 15.98 -7.46 14.29
C GLN A 4 16.30 -8.69 13.45
N ILE A 5 16.59 -8.46 12.17
CA ILE A 5 17.01 -9.48 11.21
C ILE A 5 18.25 -9.00 10.47
N ALA A 6 19.12 -9.92 10.06
CA ALA A 6 20.20 -9.64 9.13
C ALA A 6 19.74 -9.99 7.72
N VAL A 7 19.84 -9.05 6.78
CA VAL A 7 19.42 -9.22 5.38
C VAL A 7 20.57 -8.82 4.47
N ARG A 8 20.80 -9.59 3.42
CA ARG A 8 21.71 -9.22 2.33
C ARG A 8 20.93 -8.47 1.27
N LEU A 9 21.39 -7.28 0.92
CA LEU A 9 20.81 -6.44 -0.13
C LEU A 9 21.90 -6.12 -1.16
N PRO A 10 21.52 -5.86 -2.42
CA PRO A 10 22.42 -5.24 -3.40
C PRO A 10 23.06 -3.97 -2.85
N GLU A 11 24.34 -3.75 -3.18
CA GLU A 11 25.14 -2.62 -2.72
C GLU A 11 24.44 -1.28 -3.02
N GLU A 12 23.96 -1.11 -4.25
CA GLU A 12 23.22 0.06 -4.71
C GLU A 12 21.99 0.41 -3.84
N LEU A 13 21.29 -0.59 -3.30
CA LEU A 13 20.14 -0.36 -2.43
C LEU A 13 20.57 0.08 -1.03
N VAL A 14 21.71 -0.44 -0.55
CA VAL A 14 22.30 -0.01 0.72
C VAL A 14 22.78 1.44 0.60
N GLU A 15 23.46 1.77 -0.49
CA GLU A 15 23.92 3.14 -0.79
C GLU A 15 22.73 4.12 -0.85
N PHE A 16 21.64 3.74 -1.53
CA PHE A 16 20.43 4.56 -1.57
C PHE A 16 19.85 4.82 -0.17
N VAL A 17 19.77 3.79 0.67
CA VAL A 17 19.27 3.91 2.04
C VAL A 17 20.17 4.84 2.86
N ASP A 18 21.48 4.71 2.71
CA ASP A 18 22.48 5.51 3.41
C ASP A 18 22.42 6.98 3.00
N ALA A 19 22.39 7.25 1.69
CA ALA A 19 22.24 8.58 1.14
C ALA A 19 20.94 9.24 1.62
N THR A 20 19.83 8.50 1.66
CA THR A 20 18.53 9.00 2.15
C THR A 20 18.60 9.46 3.61
N VAL A 21 19.27 8.68 4.46
CA VAL A 21 19.44 9.04 5.88
C VAL A 21 20.40 10.22 6.03
N SER A 22 21.53 10.21 5.31
CA SER A 22 22.52 11.29 5.35
C SER A 22 21.96 12.63 4.87
N ALA A 23 21.05 12.61 3.89
CA ALA A 23 20.33 13.80 3.42
C ALA A 23 19.21 14.25 4.37
N GLY A 24 19.00 13.57 5.50
CA GLY A 24 17.93 13.89 6.46
C GLY A 24 16.53 13.45 6.04
N GLY A 25 16.40 12.68 4.94
CA GLY A 25 15.12 12.18 4.44
C GLY A 25 14.48 11.10 5.33
N ALA A 26 15.24 10.53 6.26
CA ALA A 26 14.74 9.59 7.27
C ALA A 26 15.61 9.59 8.53
N ARG A 27 14.99 9.26 9.68
CA ARG A 27 15.67 9.21 10.98
C ARG A 27 16.62 8.02 11.16
N SER A 28 16.49 6.96 10.34
CA SER A 28 17.33 5.77 10.40
C SER A 28 17.16 4.91 9.15
N ARG A 29 18.12 4.02 8.88
CA ARG A 29 18.03 3.00 7.81
C ARG A 29 16.78 2.14 7.95
N ALA A 30 16.48 1.71 9.19
CA ALA A 30 15.29 0.94 9.50
C ALA A 30 14.01 1.69 9.14
N ALA A 31 13.94 3.02 9.35
CA ALA A 31 12.76 3.80 8.97
C ALA A 31 12.55 3.83 7.44
N VAL A 32 13.63 3.92 6.66
CA VAL A 32 13.56 3.84 5.18
C VAL A 32 13.02 2.48 4.74
N VAL A 33 13.61 1.40 5.28
CA VAL A 33 13.23 0.02 4.94
C VAL A 33 11.78 -0.26 5.36
N THR A 34 11.38 0.12 6.58
CA THR A 34 10.00 -0.04 7.06
C THR A 34 9.00 0.66 6.14
N ARG A 35 9.27 1.92 5.77
CA ARG A 35 8.38 2.66 4.85
C ARG A 35 8.25 1.97 3.49
N ALA A 36 9.36 1.43 2.96
CA ALA A 36 9.35 0.70 1.70
C ALA A 36 8.52 -0.59 1.81
N LEU A 37 8.72 -1.37 2.89
CA LEU A 37 7.99 -2.61 3.14
C LEU A 37 6.50 -2.37 3.40
N GLU A 38 6.12 -1.31 4.11
CA GLU A 38 4.72 -0.95 4.34
C GLU A 38 4.00 -0.57 3.04
N ARG A 39 4.69 0.12 2.13
CA ARG A 39 4.16 0.41 0.80
C ARG A 39 3.91 -0.89 0.02
N GLU A 40 4.86 -1.81 0.05
CA GLU A 40 4.72 -3.09 -0.65
C GLU A 40 3.63 -3.96 -0.04
N ARG A 41 3.56 -4.04 1.29
CA ARG A 41 2.48 -4.74 2.00
C ARG A 41 1.11 -4.22 1.61
N ARG A 42 0.93 -2.90 1.53
CA ARG A 42 -0.35 -2.30 1.11
C ARG A 42 -0.70 -2.67 -0.33
N ARG A 43 0.28 -2.66 -1.24
CA ARG A 43 0.08 -3.11 -2.62
C ARG A 43 -0.33 -4.58 -2.68
N ALA A 44 0.35 -5.46 -1.94
CA ALA A 44 0.06 -6.90 -1.96
C ALA A 44 -1.35 -7.21 -1.43
N VAL A 45 -1.78 -6.53 -0.35
CA VAL A 45 -3.14 -6.68 0.17
C VAL A 45 -4.18 -6.21 -0.85
N ALA A 46 -4.01 -5.02 -1.41
CA ALA A 46 -4.95 -4.50 -2.41
C ALA A 46 -5.04 -5.39 -3.66
N ALA A 47 -3.91 -5.90 -4.14
CA ALA A 47 -3.89 -6.85 -5.26
C ALA A 47 -4.67 -8.13 -4.93
N ARG A 48 -4.48 -8.66 -3.72
CA ARG A 48 -5.21 -9.85 -3.27
C ARG A 48 -6.71 -9.60 -3.16
N ASP A 49 -7.11 -8.44 -2.64
CA ASP A 49 -8.51 -8.07 -2.52
C ASP A 49 -9.17 -7.95 -3.91
N VAL A 50 -8.46 -7.38 -4.89
CA VAL A 50 -8.93 -7.31 -6.29
C VAL A 50 -9.12 -8.71 -6.88
N GLU A 51 -8.21 -9.65 -6.64
CA GLU A 51 -8.37 -11.04 -7.09
C GLU A 51 -9.61 -11.71 -6.48
N LEU A 52 -9.86 -11.48 -5.19
CA LEU A 52 -11.04 -12.02 -4.51
C LEU A 52 -12.33 -11.43 -5.07
N LEU A 53 -12.38 -10.12 -5.27
CA LEU A 53 -13.53 -9.43 -5.85
C LEU A 53 -13.77 -9.89 -7.30
N ALA A 54 -12.71 -10.02 -8.10
CA ALA A 54 -12.81 -10.53 -9.47
C ALA A 54 -13.33 -11.98 -9.52
N ALA A 55 -12.96 -12.81 -8.54
CA ALA A 55 -13.44 -14.20 -8.44
C ALA A 55 -14.89 -14.29 -7.91
N ALA A 56 -15.31 -13.38 -7.04
CA ALA A 56 -16.67 -13.33 -6.51
C ALA A 56 -17.70 -12.88 -7.57
N GLY A 57 -17.27 -12.08 -8.55
CA GLY A 57 -18.15 -11.52 -9.58
C GLY A 57 -18.92 -10.30 -9.07
N GLU A 58 -19.85 -9.81 -9.89
CA GLU A 58 -20.70 -8.68 -9.52
C GLU A 58 -21.73 -9.10 -8.47
N ASP A 59 -21.90 -8.26 -7.45
CA ASP A 59 -22.98 -8.40 -6.48
C ASP A 59 -24.20 -7.64 -7.01
N GLU A 60 -25.24 -8.37 -7.44
CA GLU A 60 -26.43 -7.81 -8.08
C GLU A 60 -27.16 -6.79 -7.20
N GLU A 61 -27.18 -6.99 -5.88
CA GLU A 61 -27.82 -6.06 -4.93
C GLU A 61 -26.99 -4.79 -4.82
N LEU A 62 -25.68 -4.91 -4.74
CA LEU A 62 -24.77 -3.77 -4.74
C LEU A 62 -24.82 -2.98 -6.05
N VAL A 63 -24.94 -3.67 -7.20
CA VAL A 63 -25.11 -3.05 -8.52
C VAL A 63 -26.42 -2.29 -8.58
N ALA A 64 -27.54 -2.90 -8.15
CA ALA A 64 -28.84 -2.26 -8.11
C ALA A 64 -28.85 -1.02 -7.19
N PHE A 65 -28.22 -1.13 -6.02
CA PHE A 65 -28.05 -0.02 -5.09
C PHE A 65 -27.22 1.11 -5.70
N SER A 66 -26.07 0.79 -6.30
CA SER A 66 -25.19 1.79 -6.93
C SER A 66 -25.89 2.53 -8.07
N ALA A 67 -26.65 1.80 -8.90
CA ALA A 67 -27.45 2.38 -9.98
C ALA A 67 -28.50 3.37 -9.43
N ALA A 68 -29.24 2.98 -8.39
CA ALA A 68 -30.22 3.85 -7.74
C ALA A 68 -29.57 5.09 -7.08
N ALA A 69 -28.44 4.91 -6.40
CA ALA A 69 -27.73 5.98 -5.71
C ALA A 69 -27.09 7.00 -6.66
N SER A 70 -26.62 6.57 -7.84
CA SER A 70 -26.01 7.46 -8.84
C SER A 70 -26.97 8.53 -9.39
N GLY A 71 -28.28 8.33 -9.27
CA GLY A 71 -29.31 9.29 -9.68
C GLY A 71 -29.72 10.30 -8.60
N LEU A 72 -29.21 10.16 -7.36
CA LEU A 72 -29.53 11.09 -6.29
C LEU A 72 -28.63 12.34 -6.39
N PRO A 73 -29.18 13.55 -6.20
CA PRO A 73 -28.35 14.75 -6.14
C PRO A 73 -27.37 14.63 -4.98
N LEU A 74 -26.08 14.64 -5.30
CA LEU A 74 -25.03 14.80 -4.31
C LEU A 74 -25.16 16.24 -3.82
N GLY A 75 -25.75 16.45 -2.63
CA GLY A 75 -25.88 17.76 -1.98
C GLY A 75 -24.52 18.32 -1.57
N LEU A 76 -23.65 18.52 -2.54
CA LEU A 76 -22.37 19.20 -2.43
C LEU A 76 -22.64 20.65 -2.85
N ASP A 77 -22.92 21.49 -1.86
CA ASP A 77 -22.96 22.94 -2.00
C ASP A 77 -21.54 23.52 -2.18
#